data_AF-A0A9E2M519-F1
#
_entry.id   AF-A0A9E2M519-F1
#
_cell.length_a   1.000
_cell.length_b   1.000
_cell.length_c   1.000
_cell.angle_alpha   90.00
_cell.angle_beta   90.00
_cell.angle_gamma   90.00
#
_symmetry.space_group_name_H-M   'P 1'
#
loop_
_entity.id
_entity.type
_entity.pdbx_description
1 polymer ?
#
loop_
_entity_poly.entity_id
_entity_poly.type
_entity_poly.pdbx_seq_one_letter_code
_entity_poly.pdbx_strand_id
1 'polypeptide(L)'
;MEYKHVVELENRLIALLKEEYNFYQSLYILIDKQKDLLKYDRDQKILTVYDEIQSMHKRITESEQKVAELRNGNRKLFNLAATSPEVRKLVNSISTLIKKNLSMIKENEEFANDRYTRIKEELESLRNNQNLGQYNAGQEDKMRILDGKG
;
A
#
# COMPACT_ATOMS: atom_id res chain seq x y z
N MET A 1 -11.19 -1.23 45.55
CA MET A 1 -9.83 -1.05 45.00
C MET A 1 -9.70 -1.63 43.60
N GLU A 2 -10.12 -2.88 43.36
CA GLU A 2 -10.04 -3.54 42.03
C GLU A 2 -10.77 -2.78 40.91
N TYR A 3 -11.96 -2.24 41.16
CA TYR A 3 -12.75 -1.49 40.18
C TYR A 3 -12.02 -0.23 39.66
N LYS A 4 -11.29 0.48 40.52
CA LYS A 4 -10.53 1.68 40.13
C LYS A 4 -9.39 1.33 39.16
N HIS A 5 -8.69 0.23 39.42
CA HIS A 5 -7.64 -0.27 38.52
C HIS A 5 -8.19 -0.77 37.19
N VAL A 6 -9.41 -1.35 37.16
CA VAL A 6 -10.10 -1.70 35.90
C VAL A 6 -10.38 -0.46 35.07
N VAL A 7 -10.98 0.57 35.68
CA VAL A 7 -11.33 1.82 34.99
C VAL A 7 -10.08 2.57 34.48
N GLU A 8 -9.01 2.59 35.27
CA GLU A 8 -7.72 3.19 34.83
C GLU A 8 -7.13 2.44 33.63
N LEU A 9 -7.16 1.10 33.64
CA LEU A 9 -6.66 0.30 32.52
C LEU A 9 -7.56 0.42 31.30
N GLU A 10 -8.87 0.49 31.48
CA GLU A 10 -9.85 0.74 30.42
C GLU A 10 -9.59 2.08 29.74
N ASN A 11 -9.42 3.16 30.49
CA ASN A 11 -9.12 4.49 29.93
C ASN A 11 -7.80 4.49 29.15
N ARG A 12 -6.76 3.81 29.66
CA ARG A 12 -5.48 3.65 28.94
C ARG A 12 -5.65 2.86 27.64
N LEU A 13 -6.43 1.79 27.67
CA LEU A 13 -6.71 0.98 26.49
C LEU A 13 -7.52 1.78 25.46
N ILE A 14 -8.52 2.55 25.89
CA ILE A 14 -9.31 3.43 25.02
C ILE A 14 -8.44 4.50 24.37
N ALA A 15 -7.54 5.14 25.13
CA ALA A 15 -6.64 6.15 24.60
C ALA A 15 -5.73 5.56 23.51
N LEU A 16 -5.12 4.41 23.78
CA LEU A 16 -4.30 3.71 22.80
C LEU A 16 -5.11 3.32 21.55
N LEU A 17 -6.32 2.76 21.72
CA LEU A 17 -7.17 2.40 20.58
C LEU A 17 -7.61 3.61 19.76
N LYS A 18 -7.78 4.79 20.37
CA LYS A 18 -8.05 6.04 19.64
C LYS A 18 -6.85 6.48 18.80
N GLU A 19 -5.63 6.36 19.34
CA GLU A 19 -4.40 6.62 18.58
C GLU A 19 -4.27 5.67 17.38
N GLU A 20 -4.62 4.39 17.56
CA GLU A 20 -4.62 3.40 16.49
C GLU A 20 -5.71 3.65 15.45
N TYR A 21 -6.90 4.05 15.87
CA TYR A 21 -7.95 4.45 14.93
C TYR A 21 -7.49 5.60 14.03
N ASN A 22 -6.96 6.67 14.62
CA ASN A 22 -6.47 7.84 13.88
C ASN A 22 -5.32 7.49 12.92
N PHE A 23 -4.47 6.54 13.34
CA PHE A 23 -3.42 6.01 12.48
C PHE A 23 -3.97 5.32 11.24
N TYR A 24 -4.87 4.36 11.42
CA TYR A 24 -5.43 3.62 10.28
C TYR A 24 -6.27 4.51 9.36
N GLN A 25 -6.86 5.59 9.88
CA GLN A 25 -7.47 6.63 9.04
C GLN A 25 -6.42 7.40 8.22
N SER A 26 -5.31 7.78 8.84
CA SER A 26 -4.22 8.50 8.14
C SER A 26 -3.60 7.61 7.07
N LEU A 27 -3.39 6.33 7.37
CA LEU A 27 -2.91 5.33 6.42
C LEU A 27 -3.88 5.16 5.24
N TYR A 28 -5.19 5.17 5.50
CA TYR A 28 -6.20 5.12 4.46
C TYR A 28 -6.07 6.29 3.48
N ILE A 29 -5.96 7.52 4.00
CA ILE A 29 -5.79 8.72 3.16
C ILE A 29 -4.52 8.62 2.31
N LEU A 30 -3.43 8.11 2.89
CA LEU A 30 -2.15 7.98 2.19
C LEU A 30 -2.20 6.95 1.05
N ILE A 31 -2.83 5.80 1.29
CA ILE A 31 -3.00 4.76 0.27
C ILE A 31 -3.97 5.23 -0.82
N ASP A 32 -5.02 5.98 -0.48
CA ASP A 32 -5.94 6.57 -1.47
C ASP A 32 -5.22 7.60 -2.35
N LYS A 33 -4.37 8.43 -1.74
CA LYS A 33 -3.47 9.33 -2.49
C LYS A 33 -2.53 8.56 -3.41
N GLN A 34 -1.97 7.43 -2.96
CA GLN A 34 -1.14 6.57 -3.81
C GLN A 34 -1.91 6.06 -5.04
N LYS A 35 -3.17 5.66 -4.85
CA LYS A 35 -4.07 5.22 -5.93
C LYS A 35 -4.23 6.30 -7.00
N ASP A 36 -4.52 7.53 -6.57
CA ASP A 36 -4.66 8.66 -7.48
C ASP A 36 -3.35 8.95 -8.22
N LEU A 37 -2.21 8.90 -7.54
CA LEU A 37 -0.91 9.13 -8.16
C LEU A 37 -0.55 8.06 -9.20
N LEU A 38 -0.88 6.79 -8.94
CA LEU A 38 -0.74 5.69 -9.90
C LEU A 38 -1.65 5.89 -11.12
N LYS A 39 -2.91 6.26 -10.89
CA LYS A 39 -3.91 6.43 -11.94
C LYS A 39 -3.62 7.60 -12.89
N TYR A 40 -3.01 8.67 -12.38
CA TYR A 40 -2.75 9.89 -13.14
C TYR A 40 -1.26 10.08 -13.51
N ASP A 41 -0.46 9.01 -13.50
CA ASP A 41 0.95 8.97 -13.93
C ASP A 41 1.85 10.07 -13.28
N ARG A 42 1.71 10.28 -11.97
CA ARG A 42 2.47 11.30 -11.22
C ARG A 42 3.67 10.71 -10.49
N ASP A 43 4.62 10.19 -11.25
CA ASP A 43 5.72 9.33 -10.77
C ASP A 43 6.63 9.97 -9.71
N GLN A 44 6.97 11.26 -9.83
CA GLN A 44 7.82 11.90 -8.82
C GLN A 44 7.18 11.94 -7.43
N LYS A 45 5.84 11.99 -7.35
CA LYS A 45 5.11 12.06 -6.08
C LYS A 45 4.83 10.67 -5.51
N ILE A 46 4.93 9.61 -6.32
CA ILE A 46 4.66 8.25 -5.86
C ILE A 46 5.76 7.71 -4.96
N LEU A 47 7.02 8.06 -5.25
CA LEU A 47 8.18 7.64 -4.46
C LEU A 47 8.12 8.22 -3.04
N THR A 48 7.76 9.50 -2.91
CA THR A 48 7.55 10.13 -1.60
C THR A 48 6.45 9.43 -0.80
N VAL A 49 5.32 9.11 -1.43
CA VAL A 49 4.22 8.40 -0.77
C VAL A 49 4.64 6.97 -0.38
N TYR A 50 5.47 6.31 -1.18
CA TYR A 50 6.00 5.00 -0.86
C TYR A 50 6.91 5.01 0.37
N ASP A 51 7.82 5.98 0.47
CA ASP A 51 8.68 6.17 1.65
C ASP A 51 7.84 6.44 2.91
N GLU A 52 6.79 7.26 2.79
CA GLU A 52 5.84 7.50 3.87
C GLU A 52 5.14 6.20 4.30
N ILE A 53 4.65 5.37 3.36
CA ILE A 53 4.01 4.07 3.66
C ILE A 53 4.99 3.11 4.36
N GLN A 54 6.25 3.04 3.92
CA GLN A 54 7.26 2.21 4.57
C GLN A 54 7.49 2.61 6.04
N SER A 55 7.54 3.91 6.33
CA SER A 55 7.67 4.39 7.70
C SER A 55 6.49 3.98 8.59
N MET A 56 5.29 3.87 8.02
CA MET A 56 4.09 3.44 8.73
C MET A 56 4.09 1.94 9.04
N HIS A 57 4.75 1.10 8.23
CA HIS A 57 4.89 -0.33 8.51
C HIS A 57 5.64 -0.58 9.82
N LYS A 58 6.72 0.19 10.07
CA LYS A 58 7.46 0.13 11.34
C LYS A 58 6.56 0.48 12.54
N ARG A 59 5.70 1.49 12.38
CA ARG A 59 4.77 1.91 13.44
C ARG A 59 3.73 0.82 13.79
N ILE A 60 3.26 0.05 12.81
CA ILE A 60 2.30 -1.06 13.07
C ILE A 60 2.90 -2.05 14.07
N THR A 61 4.16 -2.46 13.86
CA THR A 61 4.85 -3.38 14.78
C THR A 61 4.99 -2.79 16.18
N GLU A 62 5.33 -1.50 16.29
CA GLU A 62 5.43 -0.81 17.59
C GLU A 62 4.07 -0.74 18.32
N SER A 63 2.97 -0.56 17.58
CA SER A 63 1.61 -0.54 18.12
C SER A 63 1.19 -1.92 18.67
N GLU A 64 1.40 -2.97 17.88
CA GLU A 64 1.09 -4.34 18.30
C GLU A 64 1.84 -4.72 19.58
N GLN A 65 3.09 -4.28 19.68
CA GLN A 65 3.90 -4.47 20.87
C GLN A 65 3.31 -3.75 22.10
N LYS A 66 2.89 -2.49 21.98
CA LYS A 66 2.27 -1.74 23.09
C LYS A 66 0.97 -2.40 23.60
N VAL A 67 0.14 -2.92 22.69
CA VAL A 67 -1.07 -3.67 23.06
C VAL A 67 -0.70 -4.97 23.77
N ALA A 68 0.31 -5.69 23.28
CA ALA A 68 0.80 -6.92 23.91
C ALA A 68 1.36 -6.66 25.31
N GLU A 69 2.11 -5.59 25.52
CA GLU A 69 2.63 -5.17 26.82
C GLU A 69 1.50 -4.88 27.82
N LEU A 70 0.48 -4.13 27.41
CA LEU A 70 -0.72 -3.89 28.24
C LEU A 70 -1.45 -5.18 28.61
N ARG A 71 -1.56 -6.12 27.67
CA ARG A 71 -2.19 -7.42 27.90
C ARG A 71 -1.39 -8.30 28.85
N ASN A 72 -0.06 -8.32 28.69
CA ASN A 72 0.83 -9.17 29.46
C ASN A 72 1.06 -8.65 30.89
N GLY A 73 0.98 -7.34 31.11
CA GLY A 73 1.12 -6.74 32.44
C GLY A 73 0.03 -7.20 33.43
N ASN A 74 -1.23 -7.28 33.00
CA ASN A 74 -2.29 -7.91 33.80
C ASN A 74 -3.42 -8.45 32.92
N ARG A 75 -3.30 -9.72 32.53
CA ARG A 75 -4.23 -10.38 31.61
C ARG A 75 -5.67 -10.41 32.10
N LYS A 76 -5.90 -10.55 33.40
CA LYS A 76 -7.27 -10.61 33.97
C LYS A 76 -7.95 -9.25 33.88
N LEU A 77 -7.28 -8.17 34.30
CA LEU A 77 -7.79 -6.81 34.18
C LEU A 77 -7.95 -6.37 32.73
N PHE A 78 -7.00 -6.73 31.86
CA PHE A 78 -7.09 -6.47 30.43
C PHE A 78 -8.32 -7.10 29.80
N ASN A 79 -8.60 -8.37 30.11
CA ASN A 79 -9.79 -9.05 29.59
C ASN A 79 -11.08 -8.36 30.07
N LEU A 80 -11.13 -7.90 31.33
CA LEU A 80 -12.27 -7.14 31.86
C LEU A 80 -12.45 -5.81 31.11
N ALA A 81 -11.39 -5.01 30.96
CA ALA A 81 -11.42 -3.77 30.20
C ALA A 81 -11.82 -3.99 28.73
N ALA A 82 -11.34 -5.08 28.11
CA ALA A 82 -11.69 -5.45 26.73
C ALA A 82 -13.17 -5.78 26.54
N THR A 83 -13.89 -6.13 27.62
CA THR A 83 -15.35 -6.30 27.55
C THR A 83 -16.12 -4.99 27.52
N SER A 84 -15.48 -3.84 27.78
CA SER A 84 -16.14 -2.54 27.70
C SER A 84 -16.79 -2.31 26.33
N PRO A 85 -18.04 -1.81 26.28
CA PRO A 85 -18.69 -1.46 25.03
C PRO A 85 -17.90 -0.45 24.18
N GLU A 86 -17.23 0.52 24.81
CA GLU A 86 -16.43 1.53 24.09
C GLU A 86 -15.20 0.88 23.45
N VAL A 87 -14.48 0.03 24.19
CA VAL A 87 -13.34 -0.72 23.66
C VAL A 87 -13.77 -1.59 22.49
N ARG A 88 -14.87 -2.34 22.62
CA ARG A 88 -15.40 -3.18 21.53
C ARG A 88 -15.77 -2.35 20.30
N LYS A 89 -16.40 -1.20 20.48
CA LYS A 89 -16.74 -0.28 19.37
C LYS A 89 -15.49 0.21 18.65
N LEU A 90 -14.45 0.60 19.38
CA LEU A 90 -13.18 1.05 18.79
C LEU A 90 -12.49 -0.08 18.03
N VAL A 91 -12.36 -1.27 18.62
CA VAL A 91 -11.76 -2.44 17.97
C VAL A 91 -12.49 -2.81 16.68
N ASN A 92 -13.83 -2.80 16.69
CA ASN A 92 -14.62 -3.04 15.49
C ASN A 92 -14.38 -1.97 14.42
N SER A 93 -14.33 -0.70 14.81
CA SER A 93 -14.08 0.42 13.89
C SER A 93 -12.68 0.35 13.26
N ILE A 94 -11.66 0.03 14.06
CA ILE A 94 -10.29 -0.22 13.59
C ILE A 94 -10.27 -1.41 12.63
N SER A 95 -10.92 -2.51 12.99
CA SER A 95 -10.99 -3.71 12.14
C SER A 95 -11.64 -3.42 10.79
N THR A 96 -12.71 -2.61 10.76
CA THR A 96 -13.33 -2.15 9.51
C THR A 96 -12.38 -1.28 8.69
N LEU A 97 -11.64 -0.35 9.32
CA LEU A 97 -10.65 0.47 8.63
C LEU A 97 -9.51 -0.36 8.04
N ILE A 98 -8.99 -1.34 8.78
CA ILE A 98 -7.97 -2.27 8.28
C ILE A 98 -8.47 -2.99 7.02
N LYS A 99 -9.70 -3.52 7.03
CA LYS A 99 -10.29 -4.17 5.85
C LYS A 99 -10.40 -3.22 4.66
N LYS A 100 -10.78 -1.96 4.89
CA LYS A 100 -10.83 -0.94 3.83
C LYS A 100 -9.44 -0.63 3.27
N ASN A 101 -8.44 -0.48 4.14
CA ASN A 101 -7.05 -0.30 3.75
C ASN A 101 -6.56 -1.47 2.88
N LEU A 102 -6.81 -2.71 3.30
CA LEU A 102 -6.42 -3.90 2.54
C LEU A 102 -7.09 -3.98 1.17
N SER A 103 -8.38 -3.62 1.06
CA SER A 103 -9.08 -3.55 -0.23
C SER A 103 -8.39 -2.57 -1.18
N MET A 104 -8.04 -1.39 -0.67
CA MET A 104 -7.44 -0.33 -1.48
C MET A 104 -5.98 -0.63 -1.85
N ILE A 105 -5.24 -1.33 -0.99
CA ILE A 105 -3.92 -1.85 -1.34
C ILE A 105 -4.02 -2.79 -2.54
N LYS A 106 -5.01 -3.70 -2.56
CA LYS A 106 -5.23 -4.59 -3.72
C LYS A 106 -5.52 -3.81 -4.99
N GLU A 107 -6.38 -2.79 -4.92
CA GLU A 107 -6.64 -1.91 -6.07
C GLU A 107 -5.34 -1.23 -6.56
N ASN A 108 -4.50 -0.74 -5.65
CA ASN A 108 -3.20 -0.15 -6.01
C ASN A 108 -2.25 -1.15 -6.65
N GLU A 109 -2.21 -2.40 -6.14
CA GLU A 109 -1.42 -3.49 -6.72
C GLU A 109 -1.88 -3.81 -8.15
N GLU A 110 -3.20 -3.86 -8.39
CA GLU A 110 -3.77 -4.04 -9.72
C GLU A 110 -3.34 -2.91 -10.68
N PHE A 111 -3.49 -1.64 -10.28
CA PHE A 111 -3.05 -0.50 -11.10
C PHE A 111 -1.55 -0.53 -11.42
N ALA A 112 -0.73 -0.87 -10.43
CA ALA A 112 0.72 -0.95 -10.62
C ALA A 112 1.10 -2.09 -11.58
N ASN A 113 0.45 -3.26 -11.47
CA ASN A 113 0.70 -4.41 -12.34
C ASN A 113 0.24 -4.15 -13.78
N ASP A 114 -0.91 -3.51 -13.97
CA ASP A 114 -1.39 -3.11 -15.29
C ASP A 114 -0.41 -2.17 -15.98
N ARG A 115 0.10 -1.19 -15.22
CA ARG A 115 1.08 -0.24 -15.74
C ARG A 115 2.41 -0.90 -16.07
N TYR A 116 2.90 -1.79 -15.21
CA TYR A 116 4.09 -2.59 -15.47
C TYR A 116 3.95 -3.43 -16.74
N THR A 117 2.80 -4.09 -16.91
CA THR A 117 2.51 -4.93 -18.08
C THR A 117 2.51 -4.09 -19.36
N ARG A 118 1.83 -2.93 -19.36
CA ARG A 118 1.83 -2.01 -20.50
C ARG A 118 3.23 -1.56 -20.89
N ILE A 119 4.03 -1.10 -19.93
CA ILE A 119 5.42 -0.66 -20.18
C ILE A 119 6.25 -1.80 -20.76
N LYS A 120 6.08 -3.03 -20.24
CA LYS A 120 6.79 -4.21 -20.73
C LYS A 120 6.41 -4.52 -22.19
N GLU A 121 5.13 -4.49 -22.52
CA GLU A 121 4.63 -4.70 -23.90
C GLU A 121 5.15 -3.62 -24.86
N GLU A 122 5.16 -2.36 -24.44
CA GLU A 122 5.73 -1.25 -25.23
C GLU A 122 7.23 -1.47 -25.50
N LEU A 123 8.00 -1.87 -24.47
CA LEU A 123 9.42 -2.18 -24.61
C LEU A 123 9.68 -3.40 -25.51
N GLU A 124 8.87 -4.45 -25.41
CA GLU A 124 8.95 -5.61 -26.29
C GLU A 124 8.63 -5.25 -27.74
N SER A 125 7.61 -4.42 -27.95
CA SER A 125 7.28 -3.88 -29.28
C SER A 125 8.45 -3.08 -29.86
N LEU A 126 9.09 -2.20 -29.07
CA LEU A 126 10.28 -1.46 -29.49
C LEU A 126 11.46 -2.37 -29.84
N ARG A 127 11.71 -3.43 -29.06
CA ARG A 127 12.75 -4.43 -29.36
C ARG A 127 12.46 -5.18 -30.65
N ASN A 128 11.21 -5.59 -30.86
CA ASN A 128 10.79 -6.29 -32.08
C ASN A 128 10.82 -5.35 -33.30
N ASN A 129 10.57 -4.05 -33.11
CA ASN A 129 10.68 -3.03 -34.15
C ASN A 129 12.12 -2.66 -34.52
N GLN A 130 13.15 -3.06 -33.76
CA GLN A 130 14.53 -2.98 -34.25
C GLN A 130 14.77 -3.86 -35.49
N ASN A 131 13.91 -4.86 -35.74
CA ASN A 131 13.94 -5.64 -36.97
C ASN A 131 13.34 -4.89 -38.19
N LEU A 132 12.64 -3.76 -38.00
CA LEU A 132 12.21 -2.90 -39.13
C LEU A 132 13.37 -2.11 -39.74
N GLY A 133 14.46 -1.88 -39.00
CA GLY A 133 15.69 -1.29 -39.55
C GLY A 133 16.32 -2.15 -40.66
N GLN A 134 16.00 -3.45 -40.72
CA GLN A 134 16.47 -4.34 -41.79
C GLN A 134 15.67 -4.21 -43.09
N TYR A 135 14.46 -3.65 -43.06
CA TYR A 135 13.68 -3.43 -44.29
C TYR A 135 14.27 -2.31 -45.16
N ASN A 136 14.94 -1.31 -44.56
CA ASN A 136 15.63 -0.26 -45.32
C ASN A 136 17.02 -0.73 -45.81
N ALA A 137 17.71 -1.58 -45.06
CA ALA A 137 19.00 -2.13 -45.48
C ALA A 137 18.87 -3.10 -46.68
N GLY A 138 17.73 -3.81 -46.82
CA GLY A 138 17.50 -4.77 -47.90
C GLY A 138 16.92 -4.21 -49.20
N GLN A 139 16.44 -2.96 -49.22
CA GLN A 139 15.88 -2.33 -50.44
C GLN A 139 16.94 -1.58 -51.26
N GLU A 140 17.96 -0.98 -50.63
CA GLU A 140 19.06 -0.34 -51.38
C GLU A 140 19.87 -1.34 -52.21
N ASP A 141 20.10 -2.56 -51.68
CA ASP A 141 20.85 -3.61 -52.39
C ASP A 141 20.06 -4.23 -53.56
N LYS A 142 18.72 -4.29 -53.49
CA LYS A 142 17.89 -4.79 -54.60
C LYS A 142 17.72 -3.78 -55.73
N MET A 143 17.72 -2.47 -55.44
CA MET A 143 17.70 -1.44 -56.48
C MET A 143 19.02 -1.37 -57.27
N ARG A 144 20.18 -1.61 -56.63
CA ARG A 144 21.48 -1.63 -57.33
C ARG A 144 21.69 -2.82 -58.27
N ILE A 145 20.99 -3.94 -58.06
CA ILE A 145 21.10 -5.12 -58.92
C ILE A 145 20.25 -4.99 -60.20
N LEU A 146 19.22 -4.15 -60.20
CA LEU A 146 18.32 -3.97 -61.36
C LEU A 146 18.82 -2.94 -62.40
N ASP A 147 19.73 -2.03 -62.02
CA ASP A 147 20.35 -1.05 -62.92
C ASP A 147 21.66 -1.53 -63.59
N GLY A 148 22.10 -2.76 -63.29
CA GLY A 148 23.28 -3.37 -63.89
C GLY A 148 23.01 -4.06 -65.24
N LYS A 149 22.54 -3.32 -66.24
CA LYS A 149 22.72 -3.70 -67.65
C LYS A 149 23.83 -2.85 -68.24
N GLY A 150 25.01 -3.45 -68.38
CA GLY A 150 26.18 -2.92 -69.06
C GLY A 150 27.29 -3.97 -69.04
#